data_AF-A0A359E3V8-F1
#
_entry.id   AF-A0A359E3V8-F1
#
_cell.length_a   1.000
_cell.length_b   1.000
_cell.length_c   1.000
_cell.angle_alpha   90.00
_cell.angle_beta   90.00
_cell.angle_gamma   90.00
#
_symmetry.space_group_name_H-M   'P 1'
#
loop_
_entity.id
_entity.type
_entity.pdbx_description
1 polymer ?
#
loop_
_entity_poly.entity_id
_entity_poly.type
_entity_poly.pdbx_seq_one_letter_code
_entity_poly.pdbx_strand_id
1 'polypeptide(L)'
;NKYELHFGYDLSAELESYIRQFGSSKAFLMVDAFVLEHHRTHFERALKKHFSELHVFEVPRGEQAKNIEVYKQALDFVLNEGVE
;
A
#
# COMPACT_ATOMS: atom_id res chain seq x y z
N ASN A 1 -16.38 -13.72 -6.41
CA ASN A 1 -15.99 -12.84 -5.29
C ASN A 1 -15.91 -13.62 -4.00
N LYS A 2 -14.81 -14.36 -3.78
CA LYS A 2 -14.43 -14.84 -2.45
C LYS A 2 -13.19 -14.04 -2.08
N TYR A 3 -13.26 -13.29 -0.99
CA TYR A 3 -12.09 -12.68 -0.37
C TYR A 3 -11.90 -13.35 0.99
N GLU A 4 -10.66 -13.63 1.34
CA GLU A 4 -10.32 -14.18 2.64
C GLU A 4 -10.09 -13.04 3.62
N LEU A 5 -10.72 -13.13 4.79
CA LEU A 5 -10.52 -12.19 5.89
C LEU A 5 -9.70 -12.90 6.96
N HIS A 6 -8.56 -12.30 7.31
CA HIS A 6 -7.66 -12.79 8.34
C HIS A 6 -7.70 -11.80 9.52
N PHE A 7 -7.93 -12.31 10.73
CA PHE A 7 -7.98 -11.50 11.96
C PHE A 7 -7.07 -12.11 13.01
N GLY A 8 -6.25 -11.29 13.66
CA GLY A 8 -5.31 -11.76 14.67
C GLY A 8 -4.40 -10.65 15.16
N TYR A 9 -3.49 -11.01 16.06
CA TYR A 9 -2.41 -10.15 16.51
C TYR A 9 -1.19 -10.36 15.61
N ASP A 10 -0.60 -9.26 15.11
CA ASP A 10 0.57 -9.26 14.23
C ASP A 10 0.45 -10.21 13.03
N LEU A 11 -0.33 -9.81 12.02
CA LEU A 11 -0.55 -10.57 10.78
C LEU A 11 0.60 -10.41 9.75
N SER A 12 1.82 -10.11 10.20
CA SER A 12 2.95 -9.87 9.29
C SER A 12 3.28 -11.10 8.44
N ALA A 13 3.20 -12.30 9.03
CA ALA A 13 3.53 -13.55 8.32
C ALA A 13 2.49 -13.88 7.25
N GLU A 14 1.21 -13.64 7.55
CA GLU A 14 0.09 -13.80 6.64
C GLU A 14 0.18 -12.80 5.49
N LEU A 15 0.53 -11.54 5.78
CA LEU A 15 0.80 -10.53 4.76
C LEU A 15 1.95 -10.98 3.83
N GLU A 16 3.06 -11.47 4.39
CA GLU A 16 4.18 -11.99 3.59
C GLU A 16 3.77 -13.20 2.73
N SER A 17 2.96 -14.10 3.26
CA SER A 17 2.43 -15.24 2.49
C SER A 17 1.50 -14.78 1.37
N TYR A 18 0.63 -13.81 1.65
CA TYR A 18 -0.31 -13.26 0.69
C TYR A 18 0.40 -12.55 -0.47
N ILE A 19 1.41 -11.70 -0.20
CA ILE A 19 2.08 -10.95 -1.27
C ILE A 19 2.91 -11.83 -2.20
N ARG A 20 3.43 -12.97 -1.71
CA ARG A 20 4.23 -13.92 -2.52
C ARG A 20 3.47 -14.53 -3.69
N GLN A 21 2.14 -14.50 -3.68
CA GLN A 21 1.34 -15.01 -4.79
C GLN A 21 1.38 -14.10 -6.03
N PHE A 22 1.85 -12.86 -5.89
CA PHE A 22 1.94 -11.91 -7.01
C PHE A 22 3.34 -11.94 -7.64
N GLY A 23 3.41 -12.10 -8.97
CA GLY A 23 4.67 -12.13 -9.71
C GLY A 23 5.32 -10.76 -9.99
N SER A 24 4.68 -9.66 -9.58
CA SER A 24 5.20 -8.31 -9.79
C SER A 24 6.32 -7.99 -8.79
N SER A 25 7.40 -7.38 -9.27
CA SER A 25 8.45 -6.77 -8.44
C SER A 25 8.07 -5.37 -7.94
N LYS A 26 7.00 -4.79 -8.50
CA LYS A 26 6.54 -3.43 -8.23
C LYS A 26 5.21 -3.42 -7.50
N ALA A 27 5.09 -2.54 -6.50
CA ALA A 27 3.87 -2.31 -5.75
C ALA A 27 3.63 -0.82 -5.49
N PHE A 28 2.37 -0.43 -5.58
CA PHE A 28 1.88 0.90 -5.22
C PHE A 28 1.05 0.78 -3.94
N LEU A 29 1.46 1.49 -2.89
CA LEU A 29 0.75 1.55 -1.64
C LEU A 29 0.12 2.92 -1.47
N MET A 30 -1.21 2.96 -1.33
CA MET A 30 -1.93 4.15 -0.90
C MET A 30 -2.24 4.04 0.59
N VAL A 31 -1.83 5.03 1.37
CA VAL A 31 -1.94 4.96 2.84
C VAL A 31 -2.20 6.33 3.44
N ASP A 32 -3.13 6.41 4.38
CA ASP A 32 -3.41 7.63 5.13
C ASP A 32 -2.18 8.10 5.91
N ALA A 33 -1.95 9.41 5.95
CA ALA A 33 -0.80 10.02 6.60
C ALA A 33 -0.64 9.65 8.08
N PHE A 34 -1.73 9.42 8.82
CA PHE A 34 -1.67 9.01 10.23
C PHE A 34 -1.28 7.53 10.37
N VAL A 35 -1.78 6.68 9.48
CA VAL A 35 -1.37 5.26 9.41
C VAL A 35 0.11 5.17 9.02
N LEU A 36 0.54 5.98 8.05
CA LEU A 36 1.93 6.03 7.62
C LEU A 36 2.84 6.47 8.77
N GLU A 37 2.49 7.54 9.50
CA GLU A 37 3.27 8.02 10.65
C GLU A 37 3.52 6.91 11.69
N HIS A 38 2.49 6.12 12.02
CA HIS A 38 2.56 5.16 13.13
C HIS A 38 2.89 3.72 12.74
N HIS A 39 2.64 3.33 11.49
CA HIS A 39 2.71 1.92 11.08
C HIS A 39 3.63 1.66 9.87
N ARG A 40 4.29 2.69 9.32
CA ARG A 40 5.21 2.54 8.18
C ARG A 40 6.16 1.35 8.33
N THR A 41 6.91 1.31 9.44
CA THR A 41 7.93 0.28 9.66
C THR A 41 7.35 -1.14 9.67
N HIS A 42 6.09 -1.30 10.08
CA HIS A 42 5.44 -2.60 10.16
C HIS A 42 5.18 -3.18 8.78
N PHE A 43 4.46 -2.47 7.92
CA PHE A 43 4.10 -2.98 6.59
C PHE A 43 5.25 -2.83 5.58
N GLU A 44 6.04 -1.76 5.65
CA GLU A 44 7.08 -1.49 4.65
C GLU A 44 8.17 -2.58 4.67
N ARG A 45 8.51 -3.06 5.88
CA ARG A 45 9.45 -4.17 6.05
C ARG A 45 8.95 -5.47 5.41
N ALA A 46 7.66 -5.77 5.53
CA ALA A 46 7.07 -6.97 4.93
C ALA A 46 7.02 -6.85 3.40
N LEU A 47 6.58 -5.69 2.89
CA LEU A 47 6.44 -5.43 1.46
C LEU A 47 7.78 -5.40 0.72
N LYS A 48 8.81 -4.74 1.29
CA LYS A 48 10.15 -4.63 0.68
C LYS A 48 10.91 -5.95 0.58
N LYS A 49 10.46 -7.01 1.27
CA LYS A 49 11.03 -8.36 1.08
C LYS A 49 10.68 -8.98 -0.27
N HIS A 50 9.57 -8.55 -0.88
CA HIS A 50 9.05 -9.11 -2.13
C HIS A 50 9.08 -8.10 -3.26
N PHE A 51 8.67 -6.86 -3.01
CA PHE A 51 8.65 -5.79 -4.01
C PHE A 51 9.95 -4.99 -3.97
N SER A 52 10.77 -5.08 -5.02
CA SER A 52 11.97 -4.27 -5.19
C SER A 52 11.64 -2.79 -5.43
N GLU A 53 10.48 -2.52 -6.02
CA GLU A 53 9.98 -1.18 -6.30
C GLU A 53 8.70 -0.94 -5.51
N LEU A 54 8.84 -0.31 -4.34
CA LEU A 54 7.70 0.04 -3.49
C LEU A 54 7.48 1.55 -3.52
N HIS A 55 6.39 1.97 -4.14
CA HIS A 55 5.99 3.37 -4.26
C HIS A 55 4.85 3.66 -3.29
N VAL A 56 5.03 4.65 -2.42
CA VAL A 56 4.04 4.99 -1.37
C VAL A 56 3.43 6.35 -1.68
N PHE A 57 2.12 6.35 -1.94
CA PHE A 57 1.30 7.55 -2.02
C PHE A 57 0.68 7.83 -0.65
N GLU A 58 1.09 8.93 -0.03
CA GLU A 58 0.50 9.41 1.22
C GLU A 58 -0.82 10.14 0.92
N VAL A 59 -1.92 9.61 1.46
CA VAL A 59 -3.23 10.25 1.41
C VAL A 59 -3.31 11.28 2.54
N PRO A 60 -3.67 12.55 2.25
CA PRO A 60 -3.82 13.58 3.27
C PRO A 60 -4.86 13.21 4.33
N ARG A 61 -4.71 13.78 5.54
CA ARG A 61 -5.59 13.45 6.66
C ARG A 61 -7.02 13.96 6.49
N GLY A 62 -7.95 13.14 6.99
CA GLY A 62 -9.33 13.51 7.26
C GLY A 62 -10.29 13.23 6.10
N GLU A 63 -11.59 13.27 6.41
CA GLU A 63 -12.66 12.88 5.46
C GLU A 63 -12.64 13.71 4.18
N GLN A 64 -12.23 14.97 4.29
CA GLN A 64 -12.06 15.88 3.16
C GLN A 64 -11.12 15.36 2.07
N ALA A 65 -10.19 14.45 2.39
CA ALA A 65 -9.30 13.83 1.42
C ALA A 65 -9.99 12.75 0.58
N LYS A 66 -11.21 12.31 0.92
CA LYS A 66 -12.02 11.43 0.09
C LYS A 66 -12.74 12.22 -1.00
N ASN A 67 -11.95 12.87 -1.85
CA ASN A 67 -12.42 13.67 -2.95
C ASN A 67 -11.76 13.23 -4.27
N ILE A 68 -12.27 13.77 -5.37
CA ILE A 68 -11.82 13.40 -6.70
C ILE A 68 -10.42 13.95 -7.01
N GLU A 69 -10.03 15.07 -6.39
CA GLU A 69 -8.72 15.69 -6.55
C GLU A 69 -7.62 14.79 -6.00
N VAL A 70 -7.80 14.22 -4.81
CA VAL A 70 -6.85 13.27 -4.20
C VAL A 70 -6.80 11.96 -4.99
N TYR A 71 -7.93 11.50 -5.52
CA TYR A 71 -7.94 10.35 -6.44
C TYR A 71 -7.12 10.63 -7.70
N LYS A 72 -7.27 11.80 -8.32
CA LYS A 72 -6.47 12.18 -9.50
C LYS A 72 -4.99 12.26 -9.18
N GLN A 73 -4.62 12.82 -8.03
CA GLN A 73 -3.22 12.84 -7.58
C GLN A 73 -2.65 11.43 -7.41
N ALA A 74 -3.42 10.50 -6.84
CA ALA A 74 -3.02 9.10 -6.71
C ALA A 74 -2.87 8.41 -8.08
N LEU A 75 -3.77 8.71 -9.03
CA LEU A 75 -3.70 8.19 -10.39
C LEU A 75 -2.46 8.73 -11.13
N ASP A 76 -2.22 10.03 -11.06
CA ASP A 76 -1.04 10.67 -11.66
C ASP A 76 0.25 10.11 -11.05
N PHE A 77 0.26 9.87 -9.74
CA PHE A 77 1.38 9.20 -9.07
C PHE A 77 1.64 7.80 -9.66
N VAL A 78 0.61 6.96 -9.77
CA VAL A 78 0.76 5.61 -10.34
C VAL A 78 1.19 5.66 -11.80
N LEU A 79 0.66 6.59 -12.61
CA LEU A 79 1.03 6.71 -14.02
C LEU A 79 2.46 7.21 -14.19
N ASN A 80 2.92 8.18 -13.39
CA ASN A 80 4.28 8.71 -13.48
C ASN A 80 5.32 7.67 -13.03
N GLU A 81 5.03 6.95 -11.95
CA GLU A 81 5.94 5.95 -11.39
C GLU A 81 5.83 4.59 -12.11
N GLY A 82 4.71 4.34 -12.80
CA GLY A 82 4.42 3.09 -13.52
C GLY A 82 4.88 3.06 -14.97
N VAL A 83 5.31 4.20 -15.53
CA VAL A 83 5.94 4.27 -16.86
C VAL A 83 7.43 3.95 -16.72
N GLU A 84 7.76 2.67 -16.93
CA GLU A 84 9.07 2.19 -17.38
C GLU A 84 8.91 1.38 -18.67
#